data_AF-A0A7R9T1F8-F1
#
_entry.id   AF-A0A7R9T1F8-F1
#
_cell.length_a   1.000
_cell.length_b   1.000
_cell.length_c   1.000
_cell.angle_alpha   90.00
_cell.angle_beta   90.00
_cell.angle_gamma   90.00
#
_symmetry.space_group_name_H-M   'P 1'
#
loop_
_entity.id
_entity.type
_entity.pdbx_description
1 polymer ?
#
loop_
_entity_poly.entity_id
_entity_poly.type
_entity_poly.pdbx_seq_one_letter_code
_entity_poly.pdbx_strand_id
1 'polypeptide(L)'
;TEARRAREDEDEDAREGADRRRDDFARDFLARSGCVGEARRRAATPPATLRLEYWTRDETTTEAKRAHIDRLDDELGYYGVEEHIERTVLKGKPVAIETNMFPYETPRGVTHMTLWSREEMDGEAIVDWTCAWLRENKPNVTEWNFDLNENHSVDVPHYHVFTYE
;
A
#
# COMPACT_ATOMS: atom_id res chain seq x y z
N THR A 1 -20.67 17.72 -36.27
CA THR A 1 -21.91 16.98 -35.94
C THR A 1 -22.13 17.08 -34.46
N GLU A 2 -23.34 17.42 -34.00
CA GLU A 2 -23.68 17.57 -32.57
C GLU A 2 -23.29 16.34 -31.73
N ALA A 3 -23.36 15.15 -32.34
CA ALA A 3 -22.93 13.89 -31.72
C ALA A 3 -21.43 13.80 -31.33
N ARG A 4 -20.56 14.62 -31.92
CA ARG A 4 -19.13 14.67 -31.54
C ARG A 4 -18.89 15.57 -30.33
N ARG A 5 -19.62 16.69 -30.24
CA ARG A 5 -19.55 17.59 -29.09
C ARG A 5 -20.13 16.95 -27.84
N ALA A 6 -21.28 16.29 -27.96
CA ALA A 6 -21.89 15.56 -26.83
C ALA A 6 -20.96 14.47 -26.25
N ARG A 7 -20.17 13.79 -27.09
CA ARG A 7 -19.17 12.81 -26.62
C ARG A 7 -17.95 13.46 -25.97
N GLU A 8 -17.51 14.60 -26.50
CA GLU A 8 -16.41 15.38 -25.91
C GLU A 8 -16.82 15.93 -24.54
N ASP A 9 -18.07 16.40 -24.39
CA ASP A 9 -18.64 16.89 -23.13
C ASP A 9 -18.85 15.75 -22.10
N GLU A 10 -19.35 14.58 -22.52
CA GLU A 10 -19.49 13.38 -21.66
C GLU A 10 -18.12 12.85 -21.18
N ASP A 11 -17.10 12.87 -22.04
CA ASP A 11 -15.74 12.48 -21.69
C ASP A 11 -15.09 13.49 -20.72
N GLU A 12 -15.40 14.78 -20.84
CA GLU A 12 -14.89 15.84 -19.96
C GLU A 12 -15.55 15.78 -18.57
N ASP A 13 -16.87 15.59 -18.50
CA ASP A 13 -17.60 15.37 -17.24
C ASP A 13 -17.15 14.09 -16.52
N ALA A 14 -16.88 13.01 -17.27
CA ALA A 14 -16.34 11.77 -16.71
C ALA A 14 -14.93 11.96 -16.15
N ARG A 15 -14.09 12.77 -16.81
CA ARG A 15 -12.74 13.11 -16.34
C ARG A 15 -12.79 14.01 -15.10
N GLU A 16 -13.61 15.05 -15.10
CA GLU A 16 -13.80 15.91 -13.92
C GLU A 16 -14.37 15.12 -12.73
N GLY A 17 -15.32 14.22 -12.98
CA GLY A 17 -15.87 13.32 -11.95
C GLY A 17 -14.84 12.33 -11.41
N ALA A 18 -13.94 11.84 -12.26
CA ALA A 18 -12.82 11.01 -11.83
C ALA A 18 -11.80 11.81 -11.01
N ASP A 19 -11.47 13.03 -11.42
CA ASP A 19 -10.49 13.90 -10.75
C ASP A 19 -10.98 14.34 -9.36
N ARG A 20 -12.26 14.71 -9.24
CA ARG A 20 -12.89 15.01 -7.94
C ARG A 20 -12.86 13.81 -6.99
N ARG A 21 -13.20 12.60 -7.47
CA ARG A 21 -13.09 11.37 -6.65
C ARG A 21 -11.64 11.08 -6.24
N ARG A 22 -10.68 11.41 -7.12
CA ARG A 22 -9.23 11.27 -6.87
C ARG A 22 -8.74 12.21 -5.80
N ASP A 23 -9.24 13.43 -5.77
CA ASP A 23 -8.89 14.45 -4.78
C ASP A 23 -9.55 14.19 -3.42
N ASP A 24 -10.80 13.72 -3.41
CA ASP A 24 -11.49 13.32 -2.19
C ASP A 24 -10.84 12.11 -1.53
N PHE A 25 -10.42 11.11 -2.32
CA PHE A 25 -9.65 9.98 -1.80
C PHE A 25 -8.29 10.41 -1.28
N ALA A 26 -7.54 11.24 -2.01
CA ALA A 26 -6.25 11.72 -1.53
C ALA A 26 -6.39 12.52 -0.21
N ARG A 27 -7.47 13.28 -0.04
CA ARG A 27 -7.77 14.01 1.19
C ARG A 27 -8.19 13.10 2.34
N ASP A 28 -9.07 12.13 2.07
CA ASP A 28 -9.47 11.11 3.05
C ASP A 28 -8.26 10.25 3.46
N PHE A 29 -7.41 9.90 2.50
CA PHE A 29 -6.16 9.22 2.72
C PHE A 29 -5.20 10.04 3.58
N LEU A 30 -5.06 11.34 3.34
CA LEU A 30 -4.25 12.23 4.21
C LEU A 30 -4.82 12.31 5.64
N ALA A 31 -6.13 12.15 5.81
CA ALA A 31 -6.78 12.08 7.11
C ALA A 31 -6.65 10.70 7.78
N ARG A 32 -6.70 9.59 7.03
CA ARG A 32 -6.53 8.19 7.50
C ARG A 32 -5.07 7.82 7.75
N SER A 33 -4.16 8.37 6.96
CA SER A 33 -2.71 8.35 7.23
C SER A 33 -2.31 9.23 8.42
N GLY A 34 -3.28 9.82 9.13
CA GLY A 34 -3.51 9.89 10.58
C GLY A 34 -2.38 10.06 11.60
N CYS A 35 -1.12 9.82 11.26
CA CYS A 35 -0.03 9.69 12.23
C CYS A 35 1.20 10.53 11.90
N VAL A 36 1.32 11.12 10.70
CA VAL A 36 2.48 11.96 10.34
C VAL A 36 2.09 13.18 9.53
N GLY A 37 2.47 14.36 10.01
CA GLY A 37 2.20 15.62 9.32
C GLY A 37 2.91 15.72 7.97
N GLU A 38 2.32 16.45 7.01
CA GLU A 38 2.89 16.63 5.66
C GLU A 38 4.33 17.14 5.69
N ALA A 39 4.64 18.10 6.57
CA ALA A 39 5.99 18.63 6.73
C ALA A 39 7.02 17.55 7.07
N ARG A 40 6.64 16.61 7.95
CA ARG A 40 7.49 15.51 8.39
C ARG A 40 7.70 14.47 7.28
N ARG A 41 6.65 14.16 6.53
CA ARG A 41 6.73 13.28 5.34
C ARG A 41 7.62 13.87 4.25
N ARG A 42 7.52 15.16 3.98
CA ARG A 42 8.37 15.89 3.01
C ARG A 42 9.83 15.97 3.47
N ALA A 43 10.07 16.09 4.76
CA ALA A 43 11.42 16.15 5.33
C ALA A 43 12.12 14.78 5.42
N ALA A 44 11.38 13.69 5.27
CA ALA A 44 11.93 12.34 5.25
C ALA A 44 12.82 12.11 4.02
N THR A 45 13.72 11.11 4.07
CA THR A 45 14.63 10.80 2.96
C THR A 45 14.70 9.27 2.76
N PRO A 46 14.19 8.74 1.63
CA PRO A 46 13.42 9.43 0.59
C PRO A 46 12.09 10.02 1.13
N PRO A 47 11.52 11.04 0.47
CA PRO A 47 10.31 11.71 0.94
C PRO A 47 9.09 10.78 0.87
N ALA A 48 8.27 10.80 1.93
CA ALA A 48 7.04 10.03 2.03
C ALA A 48 5.86 10.77 1.34
N THR A 49 6.04 11.17 0.08
CA THR A 49 5.14 12.08 -0.66
C THR A 49 4.42 11.45 -1.84
N LEU A 50 4.63 10.16 -2.12
CA LEU A 50 3.96 9.49 -3.24
C LEU A 50 2.44 9.64 -3.09
N ARG A 51 1.79 10.17 -4.13
CA ARG A 51 0.33 10.34 -4.15
C ARG A 51 -0.31 8.96 -4.25
N LEU A 52 -1.03 8.57 -3.21
CA LEU A 52 -1.78 7.32 -3.18
C LEU A 52 -3.20 7.54 -3.70
N GLU A 53 -3.68 6.56 -4.43
CA GLU A 53 -5.02 6.50 -4.99
C GLU A 53 -5.67 5.18 -4.60
N TYR A 54 -6.97 5.05 -4.90
CA TYR A 54 -7.68 3.80 -4.68
C TYR A 54 -7.21 2.76 -5.69
N TRP A 55 -6.19 1.99 -5.32
CA TRP A 55 -5.69 0.85 -6.10
C TRP A 55 -6.27 -0.44 -5.56
N THR A 56 -6.76 -1.28 -6.47
CA THR A 56 -7.31 -2.60 -6.15
C THR A 56 -6.48 -3.69 -6.81
N ARG A 57 -6.71 -4.93 -6.40
CA ARG A 57 -6.23 -6.10 -7.15
C ARG A 57 -7.16 -6.32 -8.34
N ASP A 58 -6.63 -6.91 -9.40
CA ASP A 58 -7.49 -7.53 -10.41
C ASP A 58 -8.16 -8.80 -9.83
N GLU A 59 -9.10 -9.36 -10.58
CA GLU A 59 -9.84 -10.55 -10.15
C GLU A 59 -8.91 -11.75 -9.95
N THR A 60 -7.99 -11.99 -10.89
CA THR A 60 -7.03 -13.09 -10.84
C THR A 60 -6.15 -13.05 -9.60
N THR A 61 -5.60 -11.87 -9.25
CA THR A 61 -4.75 -11.70 -8.06
C THR A 61 -5.58 -11.81 -6.78
N THR A 62 -6.85 -11.38 -6.82
CA THR A 62 -7.79 -11.57 -5.71
C THR A 62 -8.07 -13.04 -5.44
N GLU A 63 -8.33 -13.83 -6.49
CA GLU A 63 -8.54 -15.27 -6.39
C GLU A 63 -7.28 -16.00 -5.92
N ALA A 64 -6.12 -15.65 -6.47
CA ALA A 64 -4.84 -16.21 -6.04
C ALA A 64 -4.55 -15.91 -4.56
N LYS A 65 -4.88 -14.71 -4.07
CA LYS A 65 -4.78 -14.36 -2.64
C LYS A 65 -5.65 -15.27 -1.79
N ARG A 66 -6.92 -15.45 -2.16
CA ARG A 66 -7.87 -16.28 -1.42
C ARG A 66 -7.41 -17.74 -1.37
N ALA A 67 -7.08 -18.31 -2.52
CA ALA A 67 -6.59 -19.68 -2.59
C ALA A 67 -5.30 -19.90 -1.80
N HIS A 68 -4.44 -18.89 -1.71
CA HIS A 68 -3.23 -18.96 -0.89
C HIS A 68 -3.53 -18.98 0.61
N ILE A 69 -4.47 -18.14 1.07
CA ILE A 69 -4.92 -18.12 2.47
C ILE A 69 -5.56 -19.45 2.82
N ASP A 70 -6.52 -19.92 2.01
CA ASP A 70 -7.21 -21.20 2.23
C ASP A 70 -6.21 -22.36 2.35
N ARG A 71 -5.20 -22.39 1.47
CA ARG A 71 -4.13 -23.41 1.52
C ARG A 71 -3.31 -23.34 2.81
N LEU A 72 -2.98 -22.14 3.30
CA LEU A 72 -2.23 -21.99 4.55
C LEU A 72 -3.06 -22.44 5.75
N ASP A 73 -4.35 -22.09 5.77
CA ASP A 73 -5.26 -22.53 6.83
C ASP A 73 -5.44 -24.06 6.83
N ASP A 74 -5.50 -24.68 5.65
CA ASP A 74 -5.55 -26.14 5.50
C ASP A 74 -4.24 -26.83 5.96
N GLU A 75 -3.07 -26.25 5.65
CA GLU A 75 -1.76 -26.85 5.94
C GLU A 75 -1.32 -26.66 7.40
N LEU A 76 -1.62 -25.51 8.00
CA LEU A 76 -1.08 -25.07 9.29
C LEU A 76 -2.18 -24.85 10.36
N GLY A 77 -3.44 -24.97 9.99
CA GLY A 77 -4.59 -24.78 10.87
C GLY A 77 -5.04 -23.32 10.97
N TYR A 78 -5.88 -23.02 11.96
CA TYR A 78 -6.59 -21.74 12.10
C TYR A 78 -5.71 -20.49 12.19
N TYR A 79 -4.42 -20.62 12.54
CA TYR A 79 -3.44 -19.52 12.58
C TYR A 79 -2.35 -19.69 11.52
N GLY A 80 -2.69 -20.35 10.41
CA GLY A 80 -1.72 -20.78 9.42
C GLY A 80 -1.01 -19.63 8.72
N VAL A 81 -1.74 -18.54 8.46
CA VAL A 81 -1.17 -17.34 7.85
C VAL A 81 -0.20 -16.65 8.80
N GLU A 82 -0.57 -16.48 10.07
CA GLU A 82 0.28 -15.86 11.10
C GLU A 82 1.55 -16.68 11.34
N GLU A 83 1.42 -18.00 11.46
CA GLU A 83 2.57 -18.91 11.62
C GLU A 83 3.50 -18.84 10.40
N HIS A 84 2.92 -18.79 9.20
CA HIS A 84 3.68 -18.62 7.97
C HIS A 84 4.50 -17.32 8.01
N ILE A 85 3.89 -16.18 8.31
CA ILE A 85 4.57 -14.87 8.36
C ILE A 85 5.69 -14.86 9.39
N GLU A 86 5.44 -15.38 10.59
CA GLU A 86 6.43 -15.46 11.66
C GLU A 86 7.66 -16.27 11.23
N ARG A 87 7.44 -17.39 10.54
CA ARG A 87 8.50 -18.30 10.09
C ARG A 87 9.23 -17.83 8.83
N THR A 88 8.52 -17.24 7.86
CA THR A 88 9.07 -16.98 6.53
C THR A 88 9.46 -15.52 6.32
N VAL A 89 8.73 -14.57 6.92
CA VAL A 89 8.93 -13.14 6.70
C VAL A 89 9.69 -12.52 7.86
N LEU A 90 9.13 -12.57 9.07
CA LEU A 90 9.73 -11.96 10.26
C LEU A 90 11.03 -12.68 10.66
N LYS A 91 11.06 -14.02 10.67
CA LYS A 91 12.27 -14.82 10.95
C LYS A 91 13.01 -14.38 12.22
N GLY A 92 12.25 -14.12 13.29
CA GLY A 92 12.79 -13.64 14.57
C GLY A 92 13.11 -12.14 14.63
N LYS A 93 12.91 -11.39 13.54
CA LYS A 93 13.04 -9.92 13.52
C LYS A 93 11.76 -9.27 14.06
N PRO A 94 11.86 -8.08 14.68
CA PRO A 94 10.70 -7.33 15.14
C PRO A 94 9.88 -6.75 13.99
N VAL A 95 10.54 -6.35 12.90
CA VAL A 95 9.95 -5.71 11.73
C VAL A 95 10.64 -6.23 10.47
N ALA A 96 9.88 -6.48 9.41
CA ALA A 96 10.39 -6.90 8.11
C ALA A 96 9.54 -6.28 6.98
N ILE A 97 10.15 -6.02 5.82
CA ILE A 97 9.45 -5.54 4.64
C ILE A 97 9.77 -6.42 3.44
N GLU A 98 8.77 -6.66 2.60
CA GLU A 98 8.91 -7.43 1.37
C GLU A 98 7.97 -6.90 0.27
N THR A 99 8.23 -7.26 -0.99
CA THR A 99 7.27 -7.01 -2.07
C THR A 99 5.99 -7.78 -1.77
N ASN A 100 4.83 -7.12 -1.91
CA ASN A 100 3.56 -7.76 -1.66
C ASN A 100 3.36 -8.90 -2.67
N MET A 101 3.18 -10.12 -2.17
CA MET A 101 2.95 -11.32 -3.00
C MET A 101 1.69 -11.19 -3.87
N PHE A 102 0.69 -10.43 -3.42
CA PHE A 102 -0.54 -10.13 -4.14
C PHE A 102 -0.67 -8.60 -4.28
N PRO A 103 0.12 -7.98 -5.18
CA PRO A 103 0.19 -6.53 -5.29
C PRO A 103 -1.12 -5.93 -5.83
N TYR A 104 -1.29 -4.62 -5.65
CA TYR A 104 -2.37 -3.89 -6.29
C TYR A 104 -1.98 -3.54 -7.72
N GLU A 105 -2.97 -3.23 -8.55
CA GLU A 105 -2.76 -2.60 -9.85
C GLU A 105 -2.31 -1.15 -9.63
N THR A 106 -1.01 -0.96 -9.60
CA THR A 106 -0.37 0.35 -9.41
C THR A 106 0.09 0.93 -10.75
N PRO A 107 0.21 2.27 -10.87
CA PRO A 107 0.82 2.90 -12.04
C PRO A 107 2.25 2.40 -12.28
N ARG A 108 2.71 2.53 -13.53
CA ARG A 108 4.09 2.17 -13.89
C ARG A 108 5.10 2.91 -13.01
N GLY A 109 6.08 2.17 -12.50
CA GLY A 109 7.13 2.68 -11.60
C GLY A 109 6.76 2.57 -10.13
N VAL A 110 5.48 2.34 -9.79
CA VAL A 110 5.05 2.14 -8.40
C VAL A 110 5.09 0.66 -8.03
N THR A 111 5.81 0.31 -6.97
CA THR A 111 5.86 -1.03 -6.39
C THR A 111 5.08 -1.08 -5.07
N HIS A 112 4.21 -2.08 -4.92
CA HIS A 112 3.49 -2.37 -3.68
C HIS A 112 4.28 -3.36 -2.81
N MET A 113 4.63 -2.93 -1.60
CA MET A 113 5.33 -3.69 -0.56
C MET A 113 4.45 -3.85 0.68
N THR A 114 4.74 -4.85 1.50
CA THR A 114 4.11 -5.05 2.82
C THR A 114 5.18 -4.92 3.89
N LEU A 115 4.94 -4.00 4.83
CA LEU A 115 5.71 -3.85 6.06
C LEU A 115 5.01 -4.64 7.16
N TRP A 116 5.68 -5.66 7.69
CA TRP A 116 5.20 -6.52 8.77
C TRP A 116 5.87 -6.13 10.09
N SER A 117 5.09 -6.10 11.16
CA SER A 117 5.59 -5.83 12.51
C SER A 117 4.97 -6.77 13.53
N ARG A 118 5.71 -7.11 14.59
CA ARG A 118 5.19 -7.87 15.73
C ARG A 118 4.32 -7.02 16.67
N GLU A 119 4.54 -5.72 16.66
CA GLU A 119 3.83 -4.73 17.47
C GLU A 119 3.24 -3.66 16.57
N GLU A 120 2.12 -3.07 16.97
CA GLU A 120 1.55 -1.94 16.25
C GLU A 120 2.55 -0.80 16.13
N MET A 121 2.68 -0.24 14.94
CA MET A 121 3.52 0.91 14.63
C MET A 121 2.62 2.11 14.37
N ASP A 122 2.95 3.23 15.00
CA ASP A 122 2.41 4.51 14.56
C ASP A 122 3.12 4.97 13.26
N GLY A 123 2.55 5.98 12.61
CA GLY A 123 3.13 6.48 11.37
C GLY A 123 4.54 7.06 11.51
N GLU A 124 4.93 7.63 12.65
CA GLU A 124 6.29 8.14 12.84
C GLU A 124 7.29 6.98 12.82
N ALA A 125 6.98 5.89 13.54
CA ALA A 125 7.75 4.67 13.54
C ALA A 125 7.82 4.05 12.13
N ILE A 126 6.70 4.03 11.37
CA ILE A 126 6.69 3.55 9.99
C ILE A 126 7.61 4.40 9.10
N VAL A 127 7.55 5.73 9.21
CA VAL A 127 8.41 6.64 8.43
C VAL A 127 9.88 6.45 8.75
N ASP A 128 10.25 6.42 10.04
CA ASP A 128 11.64 6.26 10.44
C ASP A 128 12.22 4.94 9.99
N TRP A 129 11.51 3.85 10.23
CA TRP A 129 11.96 2.52 9.86
C TRP A 129 12.07 2.37 8.33
N THR A 130 11.02 2.77 7.60
CA THR A 130 10.97 2.61 6.14
C THR A 130 12.02 3.48 5.45
N CYS A 131 12.24 4.71 5.89
CA CYS A 131 13.29 5.56 5.33
C CYS A 131 14.69 5.01 5.58
N ALA A 132 14.95 4.47 6.77
CA ALA A 132 16.24 3.80 7.04
C ALA A 132 16.43 2.61 6.10
N TRP A 133 15.41 1.76 5.96
CA TRP A 133 15.48 0.58 5.10
C TRP A 133 15.64 0.94 3.62
N LEU A 134 14.86 1.90 3.10
CA LEU A 134 14.90 2.31 1.70
C LEU A 134 16.27 2.88 1.31
N ARG A 135 16.87 3.72 2.16
CA ARG A 135 18.21 4.29 1.90
C ARG A 135 19.29 3.22 1.74
N GLU A 136 19.17 2.12 2.48
CA GLU A 136 20.14 1.03 2.44
C GLU A 136 19.83 0.01 1.33
N ASN A 137 18.55 -0.32 1.10
CA ASN A 137 18.16 -1.47 0.30
C ASN A 137 17.55 -1.11 -1.07
N LYS A 138 16.97 0.09 -1.20
CA LYS A 138 16.38 0.59 -2.46
C LYS A 138 16.78 2.06 -2.70
N PRO A 139 18.07 2.35 -2.93
CA PRO A 139 18.58 3.72 -3.04
C PRO A 139 18.05 4.51 -4.25
N ASN A 140 17.41 3.84 -5.22
CA ASN A 140 16.82 4.47 -6.39
C ASN A 140 15.39 4.97 -6.16
N VAL A 141 14.77 4.64 -5.02
CA VAL A 141 13.42 5.11 -4.69
C VAL A 141 13.46 6.62 -4.52
N THR A 142 12.69 7.32 -5.37
CA THR A 142 12.66 8.78 -5.41
C THR A 142 11.57 9.37 -4.52
N GLU A 143 10.47 8.65 -4.36
CA GLU A 143 9.41 8.94 -3.41
C GLU A 143 8.68 7.66 -3.00
N TRP A 144 8.03 7.70 -1.84
CA TRP A 144 7.25 6.59 -1.32
C TRP A 144 6.10 7.10 -0.48
N ASN A 145 5.18 6.23 -0.05
CA ASN A 145 4.17 6.54 0.96
C ASN A 145 3.58 5.23 1.53
N PHE A 146 2.74 5.31 2.56
CA PHE A 146 2.15 4.12 3.19
C PHE A 146 0.69 4.30 3.57
N ASP A 147 -0.07 3.21 3.53
CA ASP A 147 -1.43 3.06 4.03
C ASP A 147 -1.43 2.14 5.27
N LEU A 148 -2.23 2.49 6.29
CA LEU A 148 -2.31 1.76 7.55
C LEU A 148 -3.10 0.44 7.43
N ASN A 149 -3.73 0.19 6.29
CA ASN A 149 -4.48 -1.02 5.97
C ASN A 149 -5.53 -1.38 7.04
N GLU A 150 -6.52 -0.50 7.24
CA GLU A 150 -7.61 -0.69 8.22
C GLU A 150 -8.51 -1.92 7.96
N ASN A 151 -8.35 -2.61 6.82
CA ASN A 151 -9.07 -3.83 6.47
C ASN A 151 -8.14 -5.05 6.60
N HIS A 152 -7.95 -5.52 7.83
CA HIS A 152 -7.08 -6.66 8.12
C HIS A 152 -7.71 -7.98 7.68
N SER A 153 -7.00 -8.76 6.86
CA SER A 153 -7.31 -10.17 6.57
C SER A 153 -6.36 -11.15 7.27
N VAL A 154 -5.50 -10.63 8.14
CA VAL A 154 -4.42 -11.32 8.86
C VAL A 154 -4.22 -10.57 10.18
N ASP A 155 -4.04 -11.28 11.30
CA ASP A 155 -3.99 -10.67 12.63
C ASP A 155 -2.60 -10.13 13.03
N VAL A 156 -1.56 -10.36 12.21
CA VAL A 156 -0.23 -9.74 12.40
C VAL A 156 -0.26 -8.29 11.92
N PRO A 157 0.20 -7.30 12.71
CA PRO A 157 0.30 -5.91 12.27
C PRO A 157 1.05 -5.75 10.95
N HIS A 158 0.40 -5.13 9.96
CA HIS A 158 0.99 -4.92 8.65
C HIS A 158 0.46 -3.68 7.94
N TYR A 159 1.35 -3.05 7.18
CA TYR A 159 1.10 -1.77 6.50
C TYR A 159 1.48 -1.88 5.03
N HIS A 160 0.71 -1.23 4.16
CA HIS A 160 1.02 -1.18 2.74
C HIS A 160 2.01 -0.05 2.49
N VAL A 161 3.16 -0.37 1.90
CA VAL A 161 4.18 0.60 1.53
C VAL A 161 4.29 0.65 0.01
N PHE A 162 4.17 1.83 -0.56
CA PHE A 162 4.28 2.05 -2.00
C PHE A 162 5.52 2.86 -2.29
N THR A 163 6.33 2.39 -3.24
CA THR A 163 7.60 3.04 -3.62
C THR A 163 7.59 3.37 -5.10
N TYR A 164 8.21 4.48 -5.49
CA TYR A 164 8.36 4.88 -6.89
C TYR A 164 9.84 4.98 -7.28
N GLU A 165 10.21 4.27 -8.36
CA GLU A 165 11.57 4.20 -8.92
C GLU A 165 11.57 4.25 -10.46
#